data_AF-A0A845GHF9-F1
#
_entry.id   AF-A0A845GHF9-F1
#
_cell.length_a   1.000
_cell.length_b   1.000
_cell.length_c   1.000
_cell.angle_alpha   90.00
_cell.angle_beta   90.00
_cell.angle_gamma   90.00
#
_symmetry.space_group_name_H-M   'P 1'
#
loop_
_entity.id
_entity.type
_entity.pdbx_description
1 polymer ?
#
loop_
_entity_poly.entity_id
_entity_poly.type
_entity_poly.pdbx_seq_one_letter_code
_entity_poly.pdbx_strand_id
1 'polypeptide(L)'
;MKQQNQFGAAFRAVRLARGLTQEDFAHESGRTYISELERGLKQPTLQKIDELAVPLTVHPLTLLILAYLKKFDDQSCEELLCLVRSELREVLSR
;
A
#
# COMPACT_ATOMS: atom_id res chain seq x y z
N MET A 1 12.30 -12.99 10.96
CA MET A 1 10.84 -13.23 10.96
C MET A 1 10.28 -12.81 9.61
N LYS A 2 9.44 -13.62 8.97
CA LYS A 2 8.79 -13.27 7.72
C LYS A 2 7.67 -12.26 8.03
N GLN A 3 7.91 -10.97 7.83
CA GLN A 3 6.82 -10.00 7.91
C GLN A 3 5.90 -10.21 6.70
N GLN A 4 4.65 -10.59 6.95
CA GLN A 4 3.61 -10.58 5.93
C GLN A 4 2.96 -9.20 5.95
N ASN A 5 3.03 -8.50 4.82
CA ASN A 5 2.26 -7.26 4.63
C ASN A 5 0.80 -7.59 4.28
N GLN A 6 -0.06 -6.59 4.43
CA GLN A 6 -1.49 -6.67 4.11
C GLN A 6 -1.83 -5.76 2.93
N PHE A 7 -1.00 -5.77 1.87
CA PHE A 7 -1.11 -4.81 0.76
C PHE A 7 -2.51 -4.77 0.13
N GLY A 8 -3.13 -5.93 -0.12
CA GLY A 8 -4.47 -5.98 -0.69
C GLY A 8 -5.53 -5.25 0.15
N ALA A 9 -5.46 -5.40 1.47
CA ALA A 9 -6.36 -4.72 2.40
C ALA A 9 -6.08 -3.21 2.46
N ALA A 10 -4.80 -2.83 2.50
CA ALA A 10 -4.39 -1.41 2.47
C ALA A 10 -4.84 -0.70 1.19
N PHE A 11 -4.60 -1.31 0.03
CA PHE A 11 -5.06 -0.81 -1.26
C PHE A 11 -6.58 -0.64 -1.28
N ARG A 12 -7.34 -1.66 -0.84
CA ARG A 12 -8.80 -1.59 -0.75
C ARG A 12 -9.26 -0.44 0.13
N ALA A 13 -8.63 -0.23 1.30
CA ALA A 13 -8.98 0.84 2.22
C ALA A 13 -8.80 2.21 1.57
N VAL A 14 -7.67 2.46 0.91
CA VAL A 14 -7.42 3.72 0.19
C VAL A 14 -8.40 3.90 -0.97
N ARG A 15 -8.63 2.84 -1.76
CA ARG A 15 -9.59 2.88 -2.88
C ARG A 15 -10.99 3.30 -2.43
N LEU A 16 -11.50 2.68 -1.37
CA LEU A 16 -12.81 3.00 -0.81
C LEU A 16 -12.85 4.42 -0.22
N ALA A 17 -11.79 4.86 0.46
CA ALA A 17 -11.68 6.23 0.98
C ALA A 17 -11.67 7.30 -0.13
N ARG A 18 -11.25 6.93 -1.34
CA ARG A 18 -11.29 7.78 -2.54
C ARG A 18 -12.59 7.67 -3.34
N GLY A 19 -13.54 6.84 -2.90
CA GLY A 19 -14.81 6.63 -3.61
C GLY A 19 -14.67 5.87 -4.93
N LEU A 20 -13.56 5.15 -5.14
CA LEU A 20 -13.27 4.43 -6.37
C LEU A 20 -13.80 2.99 -6.31
N THR A 21 -14.25 2.48 -7.43
CA THR A 21 -14.65 1.09 -7.68
C THR A 21 -13.46 0.26 -8.21
N GLN A 22 -13.60 -1.06 -8.30
CA GLN A 22 -12.59 -1.90 -8.95
C GLN A 22 -12.54 -1.68 -10.47
N GLU A 23 -13.61 -1.15 -11.08
CA GLU A 23 -13.69 -0.90 -12.52
C GLU A 23 -12.89 0.33 -12.93
N ASP A 24 -12.66 1.26 -12.01
CA ASP A 24 -11.80 2.45 -12.21
C ASP A 24 -10.32 2.10 -12.43
N PHE A 25 -9.96 0.82 -12.33
CA PHE A 25 -8.61 0.28 -12.56
C PHE A 25 -8.58 -0.74 -13.71
N ALA A 26 -9.70 -0.87 -14.44
CA ALA A 26 -9.84 -1.89 -15.48
C ALA A 26 -8.91 -1.63 -16.66
N HIS A 27 -8.52 -0.38 -16.92
CA HIS A 27 -7.64 -0.02 -18.02
C HIS A 27 -6.17 -0.35 -17.73
N GLU A 28 -5.71 -0.08 -16.51
CA GLU A 28 -4.30 -0.20 -16.10
C GLU A 28 -3.94 -1.61 -15.66
N SER A 29 -4.88 -2.31 -15.02
CA SER A 29 -4.60 -3.61 -14.39
C SER A 29 -5.69 -4.66 -14.58
N GLY A 30 -6.88 -4.26 -15.02
CA GLY A 30 -8.02 -5.16 -15.19
C GLY A 30 -8.74 -5.46 -13.87
N ARG A 31 -10.08 -5.46 -13.90
CA ARG A 31 -10.93 -5.66 -12.71
C ARG A 31 -10.61 -6.96 -11.95
N THR A 32 -10.33 -8.05 -12.67
CA THR A 32 -10.01 -9.35 -12.06
C THR A 32 -8.74 -9.29 -11.23
N TYR A 33 -7.69 -8.64 -11.74
CA TYR A 33 -6.44 -8.47 -11.00
C TYR A 33 -6.67 -7.70 -9.70
N ILE A 34 -7.46 -6.62 -9.75
CA ILE A 34 -7.78 -5.82 -8.57
C ILE A 34 -8.54 -6.64 -7.53
N SER A 35 -9.52 -7.43 -7.97
CA SER A 35 -10.25 -8.34 -7.07
C SER A 35 -9.33 -9.37 -6.41
N GLU A 36 -8.43 -9.98 -7.17
CA GLU A 36 -7.44 -10.93 -6.65
C GLU A 36 -6.44 -10.26 -5.69
N LEU A 37 -5.98 -9.06 -6.03
CA LEU A 37 -5.08 -8.23 -5.23
C LEU A 37 -5.71 -7.91 -3.86
N GLU A 38 -6.94 -7.39 -3.86
CA GLU A 38 -7.65 -7.03 -2.61
C GLU A 38 -7.94 -8.21 -1.70
N ARG A 39 -8.02 -9.41 -2.28
CA ARG A 39 -8.19 -10.68 -1.56
C ARG A 39 -6.86 -11.30 -1.11
N GLY A 40 -5.72 -10.68 -1.44
CA GLY A 40 -4.38 -11.19 -1.12
C GLY A 40 -3.94 -12.39 -1.96
N LEU A 41 -4.63 -12.66 -3.08
CA LEU A 41 -4.29 -13.76 -4.00
C LEU A 41 -3.13 -13.40 -4.93
N LYS A 42 -2.89 -12.10 -5.12
CA LYS A 42 -1.77 -11.55 -5.91
C LYS A 42 -0.96 -10.58 -5.07
N GLN A 43 0.35 -10.62 -5.26
CA GLN A 43 1.29 -9.62 -4.73
C GLN A 43 1.76 -8.74 -5.89
N PRO A 44 1.59 -7.41 -5.82
CA PRO A 44 2.03 -6.52 -6.88
C PRO A 44 3.56 -6.36 -6.85
N THR A 45 4.16 -6.11 -8.00
CA THR A 45 5.54 -5.63 -8.10
C THR A 45 5.60 -4.16 -7.71
N LEU A 46 6.79 -3.62 -7.40
CA LEU A 46 6.94 -2.18 -7.12
C LEU A 46 6.41 -1.31 -8.27
N GLN A 47 6.74 -1.65 -9.52
CA GLN A 47 6.21 -0.97 -10.70
C GLN A 47 4.68 -0.96 -10.72
N LYS A 48 4.05 -2.08 -10.37
CA LYS A 48 2.59 -2.16 -10.32
C LYS A 48 2.02 -1.33 -9.17
N ILE A 49 2.72 -1.22 -8.03
CA ILE A 49 2.32 -0.31 -6.95
C ILE A 49 2.39 1.15 -7.43
N ASP A 50 3.41 1.51 -8.21
CA ASP A 50 3.53 2.86 -8.78
C ASP A 50 2.34 3.17 -9.70
N GLU A 51 1.99 2.25 -10.59
CA GLU A 51 0.84 2.37 -11.49
C GLU A 51 -0.49 2.48 -10.73
N LEU A 52 -0.68 1.67 -9.69
CA LEU A 52 -1.90 1.66 -8.87
C LEU A 52 -2.05 2.91 -7.99
N ALA A 53 -0.95 3.57 -7.63
CA ALA A 53 -0.96 4.77 -6.79
C ALA A 53 -1.46 6.01 -7.56
N VAL A 54 -1.29 6.04 -8.88
CA VAL A 54 -1.69 7.15 -9.76
C VAL A 54 -3.20 7.45 -9.67
N PRO A 55 -4.12 6.51 -9.99
CA PRO A 55 -5.56 6.77 -9.90
C PRO A 55 -6.02 7.00 -8.45
N LEU A 56 -5.28 6.50 -7.45
CA LEU A 56 -5.54 6.75 -6.04
C LEU A 56 -5.11 8.15 -5.57
N THR A 57 -4.36 8.91 -6.37
CA THR A 57 -3.81 10.23 -6.03
C THR A 57 -2.98 10.21 -4.73
N VAL A 58 -2.17 9.17 -4.55
CA VAL A 58 -1.27 9.01 -3.40
C VAL A 58 0.13 8.65 -3.86
N HIS A 59 1.12 8.84 -2.99
CA HIS A 59 2.45 8.32 -3.24
C HIS A 59 2.46 6.79 -3.03
N PRO A 60 3.20 5.99 -3.82
CA PRO A 60 3.30 4.53 -3.65
C PRO A 60 3.68 4.10 -2.23
N LEU A 61 4.57 4.88 -1.60
CA LEU A 61 4.98 4.66 -0.21
C LEU A 61 3.83 4.77 0.79
N THR A 62 2.78 5.55 0.51
CA THR A 62 1.58 5.60 1.36
C THR A 62 0.89 4.23 1.40
N LEU A 63 0.78 3.55 0.26
CA LEU A 63 0.22 2.19 0.20
C LEU A 63 1.09 1.19 0.95
N LEU A 64 2.41 1.32 0.80
CA LEU A 64 3.36 0.46 1.51
C LEU A 64 3.27 0.67 3.02
N ILE A 65 3.30 1.90 3.52
CA ILE A 65 3.16 2.19 4.96
C ILE A 65 1.88 1.55 5.51
N LEU A 66 0.74 1.79 4.85
CA LEU A 66 -0.55 1.20 5.24
C LEU A 66 -0.52 -0.34 5.25
N ALA A 67 0.19 -0.96 4.30
CA ALA A 67 0.32 -2.40 4.21
C ALA A 67 1.14 -3.03 5.35
N TYR A 68 1.97 -2.25 6.04
CA TYR A 68 2.82 -2.71 7.15
C TYR A 68 2.31 -2.26 8.53
N LEU A 69 1.15 -1.58 8.61
CA LEU A 69 0.57 -1.20 9.89
C LEU A 69 0.11 -2.43 10.69
N LYS A 70 0.36 -2.40 12.00
CA LYS A 70 -0.15 -3.41 12.94
C LYS A 70 -1.66 -3.26 13.16
N LYS A 71 -2.13 -2.01 13.18
CA LYS A 71 -3.53 -1.62 13.27
C LYS A 71 -3.75 -0.45 12.33
N PHE A 72 -4.93 -0.38 11.71
CA PHE A 72 -5.26 0.69 10.78
C PHE A 72 -5.68 1.95 11.56
N ASP A 73 -4.73 2.57 12.26
CA ASP A 73 -4.91 3.76 13.08
C ASP A 73 -3.70 4.70 12.98
N ASP A 74 -3.91 5.95 13.39
CA ASP A 74 -2.94 7.04 13.30
C ASP A 74 -1.71 6.76 14.20
N GLN A 75 -1.93 6.17 15.38
CA GLN A 75 -0.86 5.81 16.30
C GLN A 75 0.12 4.80 15.68
N SER A 76 -0.38 3.73 15.08
CA SER A 76 0.44 2.71 14.41
C SER A 76 1.21 3.29 13.23
N CYS A 77 0.62 4.27 12.53
CA CYS A 77 1.27 4.99 11.44
C CYS A 77 2.46 5.80 11.94
N GLU A 78 2.27 6.59 13.00
CA GLU A 78 3.34 7.40 13.62
C GLU A 78 4.47 6.52 14.16
N GLU A 79 4.14 5.41 14.84
CA GLU A 79 5.14 4.45 15.32
C GLU A 79 6.01 3.91 14.17
N LEU A 80 5.39 3.52 13.05
CA LEU A 80 6.10 2.99 11.89
C LEU A 80 6.94 4.07 11.19
N LEU A 81 6.41 5.27 11.01
CA LEU A 81 7.13 6.40 10.41
C LEU A 81 8.34 6.83 11.25
N CYS A 82 8.21 6.79 12.58
CA CYS A 82 9.31 7.08 13.48
C CYS A 82 10.45 6.06 13.32
N LEU A 83 10.10 4.76 13.31
CA LEU A 83 11.04 3.67 13.10
C LEU A 83 11.78 3.77 11.76
N VAL A 84 11.03 3.91 10.65
CA VAL A 84 11.63 4.01 9.31
C VAL A 84 12.53 5.23 9.21
N ARG A 85 12.15 6.35 9.83
CA ARG A 85 12.98 7.57 9.84
C ARG A 85 14.29 7.38 10.60
N SER A 86 14.29 6.69 11.75
CA SER A 86 15.53 6.38 12.46
C SER A 86 16.43 5.47 11.63
N GLU A 87 15.87 4.42 11.02
CA GLU A 87 16.62 3.49 10.18
C GLU A 87 17.23 4.19 8.96
N LEU A 88 16.47 5.06 8.28
CA LEU A 88 16.98 5.84 7.15
C LEU A 88 18.12 6.76 7.55
N ARG A 89 18.04 7.42 8.70
CA ARG A 89 19.14 8.26 9.22
C ARG A 89 20.39 7.43 9.49
N GLU A 90 20.23 6.24 10.07
CA GLU A 90 21.35 5.33 10.30
C GLU A 90 21.99 4.83 9.00
N VAL A 91 21.19 4.57 7.96
CA VAL A 91 21.71 4.12 6.66
C VAL A 91 22.39 5.27 5.90
N LEU A 92 21.84 6.49 5.95
CA LEU A 92 22.38 7.67 5.26
C LEU A 92 23.57 8.33 5.98
N SER A 93 23.75 8.06 7.28
CA SER A 93 24.90 8.52 8.07
C SER A 93 26.09 7.56 8.02
N ARG A 94 25.95 6.44 7.30
CA ARG A 94 27.04 5.53 6.92
C ARG A 94 27.57 5.92 5.55
#